data_AF-A0A538S8Y9-F1
#
_entry.id   AF-A0A538S8Y9-F1
#
_cell.length_a   1.000
_cell.length_b   1.000
_cell.length_c   1.000
_cell.angle_alpha   90.00
_cell.angle_beta   90.00
_cell.angle_gamma   90.00
#
_symmetry.space_group_name_H-M   'P 1'
#
loop_
_entity.id
_entity.type
_entity.pdbx_description
1 polymer ?
#
loop_
_entity_poly.entity_id
_entity_poly.type
_entity_poly.pdbx_seq_one_letter_code
_entity_poly.pdbx_strand_id
1 'polypeptide(L)'
;MKRINDFYHAILPSPLLTQMEEYNVPGQQIGHGVWVGTKAISTGAPKVSVTDTTVRTWLKKWTNGGTVRRWTKNALYFIYLDPGIVSVMGGARSCQSFCGYHNNAGKLYYAVMPYPSCTGCLGGMDPFDALTGTSSHELCEAITDPVPGTGWYDDNFGEIGDICAWRFKQVVGYTVQLEWSNKHQGCI
;
A
#
# COMPACT_ATOMS: atom_id res chain seq x y z
N MET A 1 6.20 8.50 11.82
CA MET A 1 5.82 7.18 12.36
C MET A 1 4.52 7.20 13.18
N LYS A 2 4.31 8.08 14.17
CA LYS A 2 3.04 8.11 14.92
C LYS A 2 1.81 8.30 14.02
N ARG A 3 1.81 9.35 13.18
CA ARG A 3 0.67 9.68 12.30
C ARG A 3 0.27 8.54 11.35
N ILE A 4 1.25 7.79 10.82
CA ILE A 4 0.95 6.69 9.89
C ILE A 4 0.43 5.44 10.63
N ASN A 5 0.89 5.20 11.85
CA ASN A 5 0.29 4.16 12.69
C ASN A 5 -1.15 4.53 13.05
N ASP A 6 -1.40 5.79 13.41
CA ASP A 6 -2.76 6.29 13.70
C ASP A 6 -3.68 6.13 12.48
N PHE A 7 -3.17 6.41 11.26
CA PHE A 7 -3.88 6.14 10.01
C PHE A 7 -4.32 4.68 9.90
N TYR A 8 -3.40 3.71 10.01
CA TYR A 8 -3.77 2.28 9.91
C TYR A 8 -4.70 1.82 11.04
N HIS A 9 -4.53 2.34 12.26
CA HIS A 9 -5.46 2.08 13.34
C HIS A 9 -6.89 2.54 13.01
N ALA A 10 -7.03 3.68 12.32
CA ALA A 10 -8.31 4.25 11.97
C ALA A 10 -8.94 3.56 10.75
N ILE A 11 -8.17 3.35 9.68
CA ILE A 11 -8.72 2.90 8.40
C ILE A 11 -9.01 1.40 8.34
N LEU A 12 -8.21 0.54 8.99
CA LEU A 12 -8.38 -0.92 8.93
C LEU A 12 -9.73 -1.44 9.46
N PRO A 13 -10.35 -0.84 10.49
CA PRO A 13 -11.73 -1.17 10.91
C PRO A 13 -12.80 -0.26 10.28
N SER A 14 -12.45 0.57 9.29
CA SER A 14 -13.35 1.60 8.76
C SER A 14 -14.24 1.09 7.61
N PRO A 15 -15.22 1.90 7.15
CA PRO A 15 -16.00 1.60 5.96
C PRO A 15 -15.18 1.35 4.68
N LEU A 16 -13.95 1.85 4.58
CA LEU A 16 -13.06 1.53 3.45
C LEU A 16 -12.84 0.02 3.32
N LEU A 17 -12.55 -0.67 4.42
CA LEU A 17 -12.34 -2.13 4.39
C LEU A 17 -13.66 -2.91 4.32
N THR A 18 -14.76 -2.30 4.74
CA THR A 18 -16.11 -2.88 4.55
C THR A 18 -16.47 -2.93 3.07
N GLN A 19 -16.09 -1.91 2.29
CA GLN A 19 -16.30 -1.90 0.83
C GLN A 19 -15.63 -3.11 0.17
N MET A 20 -14.43 -3.49 0.63
CA MET A 20 -13.67 -4.59 0.04
C MET A 20 -14.36 -5.97 0.18
N GLU A 21 -15.39 -6.10 1.02
CA GLU A 21 -16.19 -7.33 1.12
C GLU A 21 -16.93 -7.67 -0.18
N GLU A 22 -17.17 -6.70 -1.07
CA GLU A 22 -17.78 -6.99 -2.38
C GLU A 22 -16.88 -7.85 -3.29
N TYR A 23 -15.58 -7.92 -2.98
CA TYR A 23 -14.56 -8.67 -3.70
C TYR A 23 -14.33 -10.09 -3.12
N ASN A 24 -15.21 -10.53 -2.21
CA ASN A 24 -15.18 -11.88 -1.66
C ASN A 24 -15.31 -12.96 -2.75
N VAL A 25 -14.54 -14.05 -2.60
CA VAL A 25 -14.65 -15.25 -3.43
C VAL A 25 -14.77 -16.51 -2.56
N PRO A 26 -15.25 -17.65 -3.08
CA PRO A 26 -15.27 -18.90 -2.32
C PRO A 26 -13.89 -19.25 -1.75
N GLY A 27 -13.79 -19.43 -0.44
CA GLY A 27 -12.54 -19.76 0.25
C GLY A 27 -11.65 -18.56 0.63
N GLN A 28 -11.98 -17.35 0.19
CA GLN A 28 -11.26 -16.12 0.57
C GLN A 28 -12.26 -15.01 0.88
N GLN A 29 -12.41 -14.75 2.18
CA GLN A 29 -13.23 -13.67 2.71
C GLN A 29 -12.33 -12.52 3.14
N ILE A 30 -12.62 -11.36 2.60
CA ILE A 30 -12.07 -10.06 2.97
C ILE A 30 -12.93 -9.52 4.11
N GLY A 31 -12.26 -8.90 5.07
CA GLY A 31 -12.90 -8.23 6.19
C GLY A 31 -11.93 -7.24 6.81
N HIS A 32 -12.33 -6.71 7.96
CA HIS A 32 -11.54 -5.68 8.65
C HIS A 32 -10.17 -6.21 9.08
N GLY A 33 -9.19 -5.32 9.03
CA GLY A 33 -7.83 -5.60 9.46
C GLY A 33 -7.53 -5.07 10.86
N VAL A 34 -6.31 -5.33 11.33
CA VAL A 34 -5.78 -4.72 12.55
C VAL A 34 -4.31 -4.38 12.35
N TRP A 35 -3.92 -3.19 12.80
CA TRP A 35 -2.50 -2.84 12.86
C TRP A 35 -1.85 -3.62 14.00
N VAL A 36 -0.77 -4.36 13.67
CA VAL A 36 -0.13 -5.29 14.62
C VAL A 36 1.25 -4.84 15.09
N GLY A 37 1.76 -3.72 14.60
CA GLY A 37 3.04 -3.15 15.02
C GLY A 37 3.80 -2.44 13.90
N THR A 38 4.79 -1.65 14.32
CA THR A 38 5.73 -0.95 13.42
C THR A 38 7.13 -1.06 13.98
N LYS A 39 8.14 -1.18 13.11
CA LYS A 39 9.55 -1.14 13.48
C LYS A 39 10.28 -0.11 12.63
N ALA A 40 10.90 0.87 13.28
CA ALA A 40 11.87 1.73 12.62
C ALA A 40 13.16 0.94 12.34
N ILE A 41 13.63 0.99 11.09
CA ILE A 41 14.89 0.39 10.65
C ILE A 41 15.88 1.52 10.38
N SER A 42 16.84 1.72 11.29
CA SER A 42 17.88 2.74 11.13
C SER A 42 19.21 2.15 10.68
N THR A 43 19.59 0.98 11.21
CA THR A 43 20.83 0.31 10.84
C THR A 43 20.73 -0.29 9.44
N GLY A 44 21.59 0.18 8.53
CA GLY A 44 21.62 -0.30 7.14
C GLY A 44 20.47 0.21 6.28
N ALA A 45 19.74 1.23 6.74
CA ALA A 45 18.72 1.91 5.95
C ALA A 45 19.33 2.54 4.68
N PRO A 46 18.59 2.58 3.57
CA PRO A 46 19.06 3.21 2.33
C PRO A 46 19.28 4.71 2.54
N LYS A 47 20.28 5.27 1.85
CA LYS A 47 20.62 6.71 1.93
C LYS A 47 20.23 7.53 0.70
N VAL A 48 20.04 6.86 -0.44
CA VAL A 48 19.80 7.52 -1.73
C VAL A 48 18.68 6.80 -2.47
N SER A 49 18.79 5.49 -2.59
CA SER A 49 17.78 4.69 -3.25
C SER A 49 17.73 3.27 -2.69
N VAL A 50 16.63 2.58 -2.98
CA VAL A 50 16.45 1.17 -2.72
C VAL A 50 15.77 0.52 -3.92
N THR A 51 16.26 -0.64 -4.34
CA THR A 51 15.59 -1.43 -5.36
C THR A 51 14.57 -2.37 -4.73
N ASP A 52 13.52 -2.69 -5.46
CA ASP A 52 12.52 -3.66 -5.03
C ASP A 52 13.15 -5.05 -4.70
N THR A 53 14.13 -5.50 -5.48
CA THR A 53 14.91 -6.71 -5.15
C THR A 53 15.62 -6.64 -3.79
N THR A 54 16.09 -5.46 -3.41
CA THR A 54 16.67 -5.22 -2.07
C THR A 54 15.59 -5.26 -0.99
N VAL A 55 14.44 -4.61 -1.21
CA VAL A 55 13.28 -4.65 -0.29
C VAL A 55 12.84 -6.10 -0.04
N ARG A 56 12.69 -6.91 -1.09
CA ARG A 56 12.34 -8.34 -0.96
C ARG A 56 13.33 -9.11 -0.10
N THR A 57 14.62 -8.85 -0.27
CA THR A 57 15.69 -9.51 0.49
C THR A 57 15.64 -9.09 1.97
N TRP A 58 15.47 -7.80 2.23
CA TRP A 58 15.36 -7.28 3.59
C TRP A 58 14.11 -7.78 4.31
N LEU A 59 12.95 -7.76 3.65
CA LEU A 59 11.71 -8.21 4.27
C LEU A 59 11.78 -9.69 4.68
N LYS A 60 12.36 -10.55 3.83
CA LYS A 60 12.66 -11.95 4.19
C LYS A 60 13.59 -12.04 5.40
N LYS A 61 14.64 -11.23 5.44
CA LYS A 61 15.58 -11.20 6.58
C LYS A 61 14.89 -10.74 7.87
N TRP A 62 14.11 -9.66 7.82
CA TRP A 62 13.44 -9.09 9.00
C TRP A 62 12.38 -10.02 9.56
N THR A 63 11.60 -10.68 8.69
CA THR A 63 10.57 -11.63 9.12
C THR A 63 11.17 -12.92 9.67
N ASN A 64 12.23 -13.45 9.05
CA ASN A 64 12.91 -14.66 9.54
C ASN A 64 13.73 -14.41 10.82
N GLY A 65 14.34 -13.23 10.93
CA GLY A 65 15.14 -12.83 12.09
C GLY A 65 14.34 -12.22 13.24
N GLY A 66 13.01 -12.14 13.13
CA GLY A 66 12.13 -11.59 14.18
C GLY A 66 12.28 -10.07 14.41
N THR A 67 12.91 -9.35 13.48
CA THR A 67 12.99 -7.88 13.53
C THR A 67 11.62 -7.24 13.38
N VAL A 68 10.78 -7.83 12.53
CA VAL A 68 9.36 -7.54 12.41
C VAL A 68 8.57 -8.82 12.64
N ARG A 69 7.27 -8.69 12.91
CA ARG A 69 6.38 -9.82 13.13
C ARG A 69 6.46 -10.80 11.95
N ARG A 70 6.46 -12.09 12.27
CA ARG A 70 6.50 -13.17 11.26
C ARG A 70 5.27 -13.13 10.37
N TRP A 71 5.46 -13.52 9.12
CA TRP A 71 4.38 -13.56 8.15
C TRP A 71 3.27 -14.54 8.53
N THR A 72 2.06 -14.16 8.14
CA THR A 72 0.86 -15.00 8.15
C THR A 72 0.15 -14.81 6.81
N LYS A 73 -0.74 -15.73 6.44
CA LYS A 73 -1.54 -15.60 5.20
C LYS A 73 -2.32 -14.29 5.06
N ASN A 74 -2.59 -13.60 6.17
CA ASN A 74 -3.33 -12.33 6.23
C ASN A 74 -2.43 -11.15 6.66
N ALA A 75 -1.11 -11.22 6.42
CA ALA A 75 -0.18 -10.15 6.76
C ALA A 75 0.29 -9.42 5.49
N LEU A 76 0.12 -8.10 5.50
CA LEU A 76 0.66 -7.16 4.52
C LEU A 76 1.65 -6.23 5.23
N TYR A 77 2.85 -6.07 4.65
CA TYR A 77 3.90 -5.23 5.20
C TYR A 77 4.02 -3.93 4.42
N PHE A 78 3.79 -2.79 5.07
CA PHE A 78 4.11 -1.49 4.48
C PHE A 78 5.53 -1.06 4.86
N ILE A 79 6.32 -0.70 3.85
CA ILE A 79 7.68 -0.18 3.97
C ILE A 79 7.66 1.29 3.56
N TYR A 80 7.67 2.17 4.56
CA TYR A 80 7.79 3.61 4.34
C TYR A 80 9.27 4.00 4.24
N LEU A 81 9.60 4.76 3.20
CA LEU A 81 10.95 5.29 2.99
C LEU A 81 11.03 6.74 3.47
N ASP A 82 12.19 7.11 4.01
CA ASP A 82 12.45 8.48 4.44
C ASP A 82 12.44 9.47 3.26
N PRO A 83 12.21 10.77 3.52
CA PRO A 83 12.33 11.80 2.50
C PRO A 83 13.67 11.76 1.76
N GLY A 84 13.63 11.86 0.43
CA GLY A 84 14.81 11.84 -0.43
C GLY A 84 15.30 10.45 -0.82
N ILE A 85 14.73 9.38 -0.27
CA ILE A 85 15.03 8.01 -0.71
C ILE A 85 14.18 7.65 -1.94
N VAL A 86 14.84 7.32 -3.04
CA VAL A 86 14.18 6.89 -4.28
C VAL A 86 13.94 5.38 -4.26
N SER A 87 12.68 4.97 -4.43
CA SER A 87 12.38 3.57 -4.73
C SER A 87 12.55 3.28 -6.22
N VAL A 88 13.13 2.13 -6.54
CA VAL A 88 13.35 1.68 -7.93
C VAL A 88 12.77 0.28 -8.13
N MET A 89 11.79 0.16 -9.02
CA MET A 89 11.13 -1.10 -9.37
C MET A 89 11.16 -1.29 -10.88
N GLY A 90 11.71 -2.41 -11.36
CA GLY A 90 11.77 -2.70 -12.81
C GLY A 90 12.46 -1.63 -13.66
N GLY A 91 13.32 -0.79 -13.08
CA GLY A 91 13.92 0.38 -13.74
C GLY A 91 13.12 1.68 -13.61
N ALA A 92 11.83 1.60 -13.29
CA ALA A 92 11.00 2.75 -12.96
C ALA A 92 11.37 3.34 -11.59
N ARG A 93 11.18 4.65 -11.42
CA ARG A 93 11.60 5.40 -10.23
C ARG A 93 10.41 6.10 -9.58
N SER A 94 10.40 6.10 -8.25
CA SER A 94 9.43 6.88 -7.48
C SER A 94 9.56 8.37 -7.80
N CYS A 95 8.45 9.11 -7.76
CA CYS A 95 8.39 10.53 -8.14
C CYS A 95 8.70 10.82 -9.63
N GLN A 96 8.71 9.80 -10.46
CA GLN A 96 8.83 9.93 -11.92
C GLN A 96 7.81 9.04 -12.62
N SER A 97 7.67 7.80 -12.15
CA SER A 97 6.78 6.80 -12.74
C SER A 97 5.66 6.37 -11.80
N PHE A 98 5.89 6.40 -10.48
CA PHE A 98 4.92 5.96 -9.47
C PHE A 98 5.12 6.70 -8.14
N CYS A 99 4.12 6.59 -7.26
CA CYS A 99 4.12 7.20 -5.92
C CYS A 99 4.11 6.16 -4.78
N GLY A 100 3.66 4.95 -5.08
CA GLY A 100 3.72 3.75 -4.26
C GLY A 100 3.75 2.54 -5.20
N TYR A 101 3.89 1.35 -4.62
CA TYR A 101 3.47 0.11 -5.26
C TYR A 101 3.29 -0.95 -4.18
N HIS A 102 2.51 -1.99 -4.49
CA HIS A 102 2.50 -3.24 -3.78
C HIS A 102 3.03 -4.38 -4.65
N ASN A 103 3.51 -5.44 -4.01
CA ASN A 103 4.08 -6.61 -4.67
C ASN A 103 4.19 -7.79 -3.70
N ASN A 104 4.67 -8.93 -4.19
CA ASN A 104 4.93 -10.11 -3.39
C ASN A 104 6.36 -10.66 -3.56
N ALA A 105 6.79 -11.41 -2.54
CA ALA A 105 8.04 -12.17 -2.55
C ALA A 105 7.76 -13.61 -2.09
N GLY A 106 7.27 -14.43 -3.01
CA GLY A 106 6.69 -15.72 -2.68
C GLY A 106 5.40 -15.51 -1.90
N LYS A 107 5.37 -15.90 -0.62
CA LYS A 107 4.20 -15.74 0.24
C LYS A 107 4.12 -14.38 0.95
N LEU A 108 5.21 -13.60 0.94
CA LEU A 108 5.24 -12.29 1.62
C LEU A 108 4.59 -11.23 0.74
N TYR A 109 3.52 -10.60 1.22
CA TYR A 109 2.87 -9.46 0.56
C TYR A 109 3.35 -8.16 1.19
N TYR A 110 3.65 -7.16 0.37
CA TYR A 110 4.16 -5.89 0.87
C TYR A 110 3.82 -4.73 -0.05
N ALA A 111 3.91 -3.52 0.50
CA ALA A 111 3.81 -2.28 -0.24
C ALA A 111 4.96 -1.35 0.14
N VAL A 112 5.51 -0.63 -0.83
CA VAL A 112 6.62 0.31 -0.63
C VAL A 112 6.12 1.72 -0.90
N MET A 113 6.23 2.56 0.13
CA MET A 113 5.73 3.92 0.14
C MET A 113 6.92 4.91 0.23
N PRO A 114 7.45 5.37 -0.91
CA PRO A 114 8.30 6.55 -0.97
C PRO A 114 7.61 7.75 -0.32
N TYR A 115 8.37 8.60 0.35
CA TYR A 115 7.83 9.88 0.83
C TYR A 115 7.47 10.78 -0.37
N PRO A 116 6.23 11.31 -0.47
CA PRO A 116 5.83 12.14 -1.60
C PRO A 116 6.52 13.51 -1.52
N SER A 117 7.51 13.72 -2.38
CA SER A 117 8.33 14.95 -2.42
C SER A 117 8.29 15.70 -3.74
N CYS A 118 7.51 15.24 -4.73
CA CYS A 118 7.38 15.87 -6.04
C CYS A 118 5.94 16.22 -6.34
N THR A 119 5.74 17.21 -7.22
CA THR A 119 4.43 17.73 -7.60
C THR A 119 3.46 16.64 -8.06
N GLY A 120 3.94 15.68 -8.87
CA GLY A 120 3.11 14.57 -9.35
C GLY A 120 2.53 13.74 -8.20
N CYS A 121 3.39 13.29 -7.28
CA CYS A 121 2.95 12.49 -6.14
C CYS A 121 2.23 13.27 -5.04
N LEU A 122 2.39 14.59 -4.99
CA LEU A 122 1.63 15.44 -4.09
C LEU A 122 0.21 15.66 -4.61
N GLY A 123 0.00 15.76 -5.93
CA GLY A 123 -1.33 16.02 -6.50
C GLY A 123 -1.97 17.33 -5.99
N GLY A 124 -1.17 18.28 -5.49
CA GLY A 124 -1.65 19.51 -4.86
C GLY A 124 -2.06 19.37 -3.38
N MET A 125 -1.88 18.21 -2.77
CA MET A 125 -2.17 17.95 -1.35
C MET A 125 -0.94 18.15 -0.46
N ASP A 126 -1.18 18.27 0.85
CA ASP A 126 -0.12 18.15 1.83
C ASP A 126 0.54 16.76 1.77
N PRO A 127 1.86 16.63 2.03
CA PRO A 127 2.58 15.37 1.87
C PRO A 127 1.98 14.20 2.65
N PHE A 128 1.39 14.46 3.82
CA PHE A 128 0.78 13.39 4.60
C PHE A 128 -0.53 12.89 3.98
N ASP A 129 -1.34 13.78 3.43
CA ASP A 129 -2.63 13.42 2.80
C ASP A 129 -2.40 12.68 1.47
N ALA A 130 -1.38 13.12 0.71
CA ALA A 130 -0.90 12.38 -0.45
C ALA A 130 -0.41 10.99 -0.06
N LEU A 131 0.39 10.88 1.02
CA LEU A 131 0.90 9.61 1.49
C LEU A 131 -0.23 8.66 1.95
N THR A 132 -1.26 9.15 2.65
CA THR A 132 -2.40 8.31 3.04
C THR A 132 -3.28 7.93 1.86
N GLY A 133 -3.44 8.81 0.88
CA GLY A 133 -4.15 8.52 -0.36
C GLY A 133 -3.48 7.40 -1.16
N THR A 134 -2.17 7.47 -1.38
CA THR A 134 -1.42 6.37 -2.00
C THR A 134 -1.40 5.13 -1.12
N SER A 135 -1.24 5.27 0.21
CA SER A 135 -1.22 4.11 1.11
C SER A 135 -2.56 3.36 1.13
N SER A 136 -3.70 4.04 0.95
CA SER A 136 -5.01 3.39 0.90
C SER A 136 -5.25 2.69 -0.43
N HIS A 137 -4.83 3.28 -1.55
CA HIS A 137 -4.85 2.66 -2.88
C HIS A 137 -4.14 1.30 -2.83
N GLU A 138 -2.89 1.33 -2.40
CA GLU A 138 -2.01 0.16 -2.35
C GLU A 138 -2.45 -0.86 -1.30
N LEU A 139 -3.19 -0.42 -0.27
CA LEU A 139 -3.81 -1.32 0.69
C LEU A 139 -4.97 -2.07 0.07
N CYS A 140 -5.86 -1.37 -0.63
CA CYS A 140 -7.06 -1.97 -1.22
C CYS A 140 -6.67 -2.95 -2.33
N GLU A 141 -5.76 -2.55 -3.20
CA GLU A 141 -5.26 -3.40 -4.27
C GLU A 141 -4.50 -4.60 -3.73
N ALA A 142 -3.61 -4.45 -2.75
CA ALA A 142 -2.93 -5.61 -2.17
C ALA A 142 -3.88 -6.59 -1.44
N ILE A 143 -5.10 -6.18 -1.11
CA ILE A 143 -6.13 -7.06 -0.54
C ILE A 143 -6.88 -7.81 -1.65
N THR A 144 -7.22 -7.13 -2.74
CA THR A 144 -8.03 -7.69 -3.84
C THR A 144 -7.18 -8.38 -4.90
N ASP A 145 -5.92 -8.03 -5.01
CA ASP A 145 -4.91 -8.58 -5.92
C ASP A 145 -3.53 -8.65 -5.26
N PRO A 146 -3.32 -9.57 -4.30
CA PRO A 146 -2.09 -9.62 -3.51
C PRO A 146 -0.81 -9.96 -4.32
N VAL A 147 -0.97 -10.46 -5.55
CA VAL A 147 0.12 -10.70 -6.50
C VAL A 147 -0.26 -9.98 -7.78
N PRO A 148 0.29 -8.79 -8.05
CA PRO A 148 -0.23 -7.89 -9.08
C PRO A 148 -0.54 -8.57 -10.41
N GLY A 149 -1.76 -8.35 -10.90
CA GLY A 149 -2.32 -8.92 -12.13
C GLY A 149 -2.87 -10.34 -12.00
N THR A 150 -3.11 -10.86 -10.80
CA THR A 150 -3.61 -12.25 -10.62
C THR A 150 -4.91 -12.37 -9.83
N GLY A 151 -5.35 -11.29 -9.19
CA GLY A 151 -6.61 -11.18 -8.46
C GLY A 151 -7.65 -10.37 -9.23
N TRP A 152 -8.26 -9.40 -8.55
CA TRP A 152 -9.25 -8.51 -9.17
C TRP A 152 -8.57 -7.44 -10.03
N TYR A 153 -8.66 -7.62 -11.34
CA TYR A 153 -7.96 -6.83 -12.34
C TYR A 153 -8.82 -6.64 -13.60
N ASP A 154 -8.77 -5.47 -14.21
CA ASP A 154 -9.35 -5.17 -15.53
C ASP A 154 -8.24 -5.04 -16.59
N ASP A 155 -8.36 -5.78 -17.69
CA ASP A 155 -7.33 -5.83 -18.74
C ASP A 155 -7.06 -4.47 -19.43
N ASN A 156 -8.01 -3.55 -19.38
CA ASN A 156 -7.87 -2.22 -19.99
C ASN A 156 -7.49 -1.14 -18.98
N PHE A 157 -7.97 -1.26 -17.73
CA PHE A 157 -7.90 -0.18 -16.75
C PHE A 157 -7.05 -0.49 -15.52
N GLY A 158 -6.60 -1.74 -15.33
CA GLY A 158 -5.74 -2.14 -14.22
C GLY A 158 -6.50 -2.62 -12.99
N GLU A 159 -5.89 -2.44 -11.82
CA GLU A 159 -6.44 -2.83 -10.53
C GLU A 159 -7.58 -1.87 -10.09
N ILE A 160 -8.25 -2.20 -8.99
CA ILE A 160 -9.44 -1.46 -8.55
C ILE A 160 -9.15 0.00 -8.16
N GLY A 161 -7.92 0.28 -7.72
CA GLY A 161 -7.44 1.61 -7.39
C GLY A 161 -6.95 2.36 -8.62
N ASP A 162 -6.33 1.68 -9.58
CA ASP A 162 -5.94 2.25 -10.88
C ASP A 162 -7.11 2.91 -11.61
N ILE A 163 -8.26 2.23 -11.67
CA ILE A 163 -9.50 2.74 -12.29
C ILE A 163 -9.92 4.09 -11.67
N CYS A 164 -9.59 4.29 -10.40
CA CYS A 164 -10.00 5.43 -9.58
C CYS A 164 -8.85 6.36 -9.21
N ALA A 165 -7.72 6.24 -9.91
CA ALA A 165 -6.51 7.01 -9.64
C ALA A 165 -6.80 8.51 -9.51
N TRP A 166 -6.19 9.12 -8.47
CA TRP A 166 -6.29 10.56 -8.18
C TRP A 166 -7.68 11.08 -7.80
N ARG A 167 -8.61 10.20 -7.43
CA ARG A 167 -9.91 10.58 -6.87
C ARG A 167 -9.91 10.24 -5.39
N PHE A 168 -10.25 11.20 -4.54
CA PHE A 168 -10.09 11.03 -3.09
C PHE A 168 -11.38 11.34 -2.33
N LYS A 169 -11.52 10.73 -1.16
CA LYS A 169 -12.54 11.03 -0.14
C LYS A 169 -11.90 11.12 1.25
N GLN A 170 -12.67 11.60 2.20
CA GLN A 170 -12.32 11.54 3.62
C GLN A 170 -12.96 10.31 4.25
N VAL A 171 -12.14 9.47 4.89
CA VAL A 171 -12.61 8.35 5.72
C VAL A 171 -11.93 8.48 7.08
N VAL A 172 -12.74 8.52 8.14
CA VAL A 172 -12.28 8.64 9.54
C VAL A 172 -11.22 9.73 9.77
N GLY A 173 -11.33 10.85 9.04
CA GLY A 173 -10.42 12.00 9.16
C GLY A 173 -9.12 11.90 8.34
N TYR A 174 -9.02 10.94 7.43
CA TYR A 174 -7.87 10.79 6.54
C TYR A 174 -8.29 10.83 5.07
N THR A 175 -7.44 11.41 4.24
CA THR A 175 -7.53 11.31 2.79
C THR A 175 -7.23 9.89 2.35
N VAL A 176 -8.19 9.27 1.67
CA VAL A 176 -8.07 7.95 1.04
C VAL A 176 -8.48 8.06 -0.42
N GLN A 177 -7.88 7.25 -1.29
CA GLN A 177 -8.35 7.13 -2.66
C GLN A 177 -9.74 6.47 -2.69
N LEU A 178 -10.55 6.88 -3.67
CA LEU A 178 -11.71 6.10 -4.07
C LEU A 178 -11.22 4.80 -4.70
N GLU A 179 -11.99 3.74 -4.52
CA GLU A 179 -11.75 2.45 -5.15
C GLU A 179 -12.93 2.12 -6.05
N TRP A 180 -12.68 1.38 -7.14
CA TRP A 180 -13.77 0.88 -7.97
C TRP A 180 -14.72 0.05 -7.13
N SER A 181 -16.00 0.09 -7.47
CA SER A 181 -17.00 -0.78 -6.88
C SER A 181 -17.80 -1.45 -7.96
N ASN A 182 -17.79 -2.79 -7.96
CA ASN A 182 -18.60 -3.58 -8.87
C ASN A 182 -20.10 -3.44 -8.56
N LYS A 183 -20.47 -3.28 -7.30
CA LYS A 183 -21.86 -3.06 -6.90
C LYS A 183 -22.39 -1.71 -7.36
N HIS A 184 -21.57 -0.66 -7.29
CA HIS A 184 -21.96 0.70 -7.65
C HIS A 184 -21.62 1.09 -9.10
N GLN A 185 -20.81 0.27 -9.79
CA GLN A 185 -20.31 0.54 -11.15
C GLN A 185 -19.60 1.90 -11.24
N GLY A 186 -18.75 2.19 -10.25
CA GLY A 186 -18.07 3.47 -10.14
C GLY A 186 -17.12 3.57 -8.95
N CYS A 187 -16.29 4.62 -8.96
CA CYS A 187 -15.39 4.95 -7.86
C CYS A 187 -16.17 5.54 -6.67
N ILE A 188 -16.07 4.90 -5.50
CA ILE A 188 -16.78 5.32 -4.27
C ILE A 188 -15.88 5.45 -3.07
#